data_AF-A0AA36G8L2-F1
#
_entry.id   AF-A0AA36G8L2-F1
#
_cell.length_a   1.000
_cell.length_b   1.000
_cell.length_c   1.000
_cell.angle_alpha   90.00
_cell.angle_beta   90.00
_cell.angle_gamma   90.00
#
_symmetry.space_group_name_H-M   'P 1'
#
loop_
_entity.id
_entity.type
_entity.pdbx_description
1 polymer ?
#
loop_
_entity_poly.entity_id
_entity_poly.type
_entity_poly.pdbx_seq_one_letter_code
_entity_poly.pdbx_strand_id
1 'polypeptide(L)'
;MRQLFLVASLLWLAAGTPPVQRVCQEGDDCSACTVERSVAGNCTDADQKAAFYYCNPRTKKINVESASFLECQNGTWKQAECPMSERHFSLATLNCTDPSKQKKI
;
A
#
# COMPACT_ATOMS: atom_id res chain seq x y z
N MET A 1 54.30 40.92 5.24
CA MET A 1 53.72 39.61 5.55
C MET A 1 52.27 39.62 5.07
N ARG A 2 51.96 38.94 3.96
CA ARG A 2 50.63 38.95 3.32
C ARG A 2 49.90 37.67 3.76
N GLN A 3 48.86 37.82 4.57
CA GLN A 3 47.95 36.73 4.93
C GLN A 3 46.97 36.49 3.75
N LEU A 4 47.07 35.32 3.14
CA LEU A 4 46.09 34.81 2.16
C LEU A 4 44.98 34.10 2.94
N PHE A 5 43.79 34.69 2.94
CA PHE A 5 42.56 34.04 3.40
C PHE A 5 42.16 32.97 2.36
N LEU A 6 42.39 31.70 2.69
CA LEU A 6 41.83 30.57 1.94
C LEU A 6 40.39 30.34 2.42
N VAL A 7 39.43 30.88 1.66
CA VAL A 7 38.02 30.54 1.77
C VAL A 7 37.83 29.17 1.12
N ALA A 8 37.95 28.10 1.91
CA ALA A 8 37.61 26.75 1.45
C ALA A 8 36.10 26.56 1.60
N SER A 9 35.39 26.72 0.48
CA SER A 9 33.96 26.46 0.33
C SER A 9 33.63 25.02 0.72
N LEU A 10 32.93 24.84 1.84
CA LEU A 10 32.27 23.58 2.19
C LEU A 10 31.14 23.34 1.18
N LEU A 11 31.44 22.51 0.17
CA LEU A 11 30.41 21.83 -0.63
C LEU A 11 29.65 20.89 0.30
N TRP A 12 28.49 21.35 0.78
CA TRP A 12 27.51 20.51 1.43
C TRP A 12 26.99 19.52 0.38
N LEU A 13 27.54 18.30 0.37
CA LEU A 13 26.83 17.16 -0.20
C LEU A 13 25.57 16.96 0.66
N ALA A 14 24.46 17.52 0.22
CA ALA A 14 23.14 17.05 0.63
C ALA A 14 23.01 15.61 0.13
N ALA A 15 23.53 14.66 0.90
CA ALA A 15 23.14 13.27 0.81
C ALA A 15 21.65 13.24 1.21
N GLY A 16 20.79 13.52 0.25
CA GLY A 16 19.35 13.35 0.40
C GLY A 16 19.13 11.87 0.68
N THR A 17 18.85 11.54 1.93
CA THR A 17 18.28 10.25 2.26
C THR A 17 17.03 10.10 1.39
N PRO A 18 16.87 8.97 0.66
CA PRO A 18 15.63 8.74 -0.05
C PRO A 18 14.50 8.85 0.98
N PRO A 19 13.42 9.60 0.70
CA PRO A 19 12.32 9.71 1.62
C PRO A 19 11.86 8.28 1.95
N VAL A 20 11.75 7.97 3.24
CA VAL A 20 11.20 6.69 3.70
C VAL A 20 9.82 6.58 3.07
N GLN A 21 9.68 5.72 2.06
CA GLN A 21 8.40 5.52 1.38
C GLN A 21 7.44 4.90 2.38
N ARG A 22 6.42 5.66 2.76
CA ARG A 22 5.36 5.21 3.64
C ARG A 22 4.52 4.14 2.95
N VAL A 23 3.80 3.35 3.75
CA VAL A 23 2.79 2.41 3.25
C VAL A 23 1.64 3.18 2.59
N CYS A 24 1.20 2.69 1.44
CA CYS A 24 0.07 3.26 0.72
C CYS A 24 -1.25 3.14 1.50
N GLN A 25 -2.10 4.14 1.33
CA GLN A 25 -3.49 4.22 1.72
C GLN A 25 -4.33 4.53 0.48
N GLU A 26 -5.65 4.33 0.56
CA GLU A 26 -6.55 4.70 -0.53
C GLU A 26 -6.43 6.21 -0.87
N GLY A 27 -6.33 6.53 -2.16
CA GLY A 27 -6.24 7.91 -2.66
C GLY A 27 -4.83 8.48 -2.80
N ASP A 28 -3.82 7.79 -2.25
CA ASP A 28 -2.41 8.16 -2.39
C ASP A 28 -1.93 8.12 -3.84
N ASP A 29 -0.94 8.94 -4.18
CA ASP A 29 -0.30 8.88 -5.50
C ASP A 29 0.63 7.66 -5.58
N CYS A 30 0.53 6.89 -6.68
CA CYS A 30 1.24 5.61 -6.79
C CYS A 30 2.77 5.71 -6.70
N SER A 31 3.36 6.88 -6.99
CA SER A 31 4.81 7.09 -6.90
C SER A 31 5.29 7.52 -5.52
N ALA A 32 4.38 7.85 -4.61
CA ALA A 32 4.69 8.45 -3.31
C ALA A 32 4.71 7.45 -2.15
N CYS A 33 4.30 6.20 -2.38
CA CYS A 33 4.14 5.19 -1.35
C CYS A 33 4.46 3.78 -1.87
N THR A 34 4.62 2.84 -0.94
CA THR A 34 4.83 1.42 -1.25
C THR A 34 3.59 0.62 -0.82
N VAL A 35 3.07 -0.22 -1.72
CA VAL A 35 1.99 -1.15 -1.39
C VAL A 35 2.57 -2.25 -0.51
N GLU A 36 2.10 -2.35 0.73
CA GLU A 36 2.65 -3.27 1.74
C GLU A 36 2.45 -4.74 1.36
N ARG A 37 1.29 -5.08 0.79
CA ARG A 37 0.90 -6.45 0.44
C ARG A 37 0.59 -6.53 -1.04
N SER A 38 1.41 -7.25 -1.78
CA SER A 38 1.23 -7.52 -3.20
C SER A 38 0.89 -8.99 -3.43
N VAL A 39 0.19 -9.28 -4.54
CA VAL A 39 0.04 -10.66 -5.02
C VAL A 39 1.43 -11.26 -5.20
N ALA A 40 1.59 -12.54 -4.82
CA ALA A 40 2.85 -13.26 -4.77
C ALA A 40 3.88 -12.76 -3.73
N GLY A 41 3.52 -11.78 -2.89
CA GLY A 41 4.31 -11.40 -1.72
C GLY A 41 4.25 -12.44 -0.61
N ASN A 42 5.25 -12.48 0.26
CA ASN A 42 5.29 -13.41 1.39
C ASN A 42 4.31 -13.01 2.50
N CYS A 43 3.76 -14.01 3.19
CA CYS A 43 2.92 -13.84 4.38
C CYS A 43 3.20 -14.95 5.39
N THR A 44 2.94 -14.68 6.68
CA THR A 44 3.35 -15.58 7.78
C THR A 44 2.22 -16.48 8.25
N ASP A 45 0.99 -15.98 8.30
CA ASP A 45 -0.12 -16.69 8.93
C ASP A 45 -1.13 -17.12 7.88
N ALA A 46 -1.40 -18.43 7.84
CA ALA A 46 -2.41 -19.00 6.95
C ALA A 46 -3.78 -18.36 7.20
N ASP A 47 -4.56 -18.20 6.12
CA ASP A 47 -5.93 -17.68 6.14
C ASP A 47 -6.07 -16.21 6.58
N GLN A 48 -4.96 -15.47 6.73
CA GLN A 48 -5.04 -14.01 6.88
C GLN A 48 -5.65 -13.39 5.64
N LYS A 49 -6.54 -12.41 5.86
CA LYS A 49 -7.16 -11.62 4.82
C LYS A 49 -6.71 -10.18 4.91
N ALA A 50 -6.48 -9.55 3.76
CA ALA A 50 -6.13 -8.15 3.66
C ALA A 50 -6.79 -7.51 2.45
N ALA A 51 -6.96 -6.20 2.50
CA ALA A 51 -7.46 -5.44 1.37
C ALA A 51 -6.49 -5.50 0.18
N PHE A 52 -7.05 -5.59 -1.04
CA PHE A 52 -6.24 -5.56 -2.24
C PHE A 52 -6.09 -4.12 -2.74
N TYR A 53 -4.98 -3.49 -2.35
CA TYR A 53 -4.57 -2.18 -2.85
C TYR A 53 -3.88 -2.31 -4.19
N TYR A 54 -4.23 -1.44 -5.15
CA TYR A 54 -3.59 -1.41 -6.46
C TYR A 54 -3.45 0.02 -6.98
N CYS A 55 -2.44 0.23 -7.84
CA CYS A 55 -2.33 1.51 -8.56
C CYS A 55 -3.31 1.53 -9.73
N ASN A 56 -4.26 2.45 -9.71
CA ASN A 56 -5.19 2.63 -10.81
C ASN A 56 -4.48 3.31 -12.00
N PRO A 57 -4.41 2.66 -13.18
CA PRO A 57 -3.64 3.16 -14.31
C PRO A 57 -4.22 4.45 -14.91
N ARG A 58 -5.52 4.74 -14.68
CA ARG A 58 -6.20 5.94 -15.19
C ARG A 58 -5.99 7.14 -14.28
N THR A 59 -6.17 6.97 -12.97
CA THR A 59 -6.10 8.07 -11.99
C THR A 59 -4.70 8.29 -11.42
N LYS A 60 -3.79 7.31 -11.58
CA LYS A 60 -2.45 7.28 -10.95
C LYS A 60 -2.49 7.35 -9.42
N LYS A 61 -3.63 6.91 -8.85
CA LYS A 61 -3.86 6.83 -7.42
C LYS A 61 -4.05 5.39 -6.96
N ILE A 62 -3.79 5.16 -5.68
CA ILE A 62 -4.07 3.90 -5.02
C ILE A 62 -5.58 3.76 -4.84
N ASN A 63 -6.12 2.67 -5.37
CA ASN A 63 -7.49 2.25 -5.18
C ASN A 63 -7.52 0.94 -4.38
N VAL A 64 -8.64 0.69 -3.71
CA VAL A 64 -8.93 -0.57 -3.04
C VAL A 64 -9.92 -1.34 -3.88
N GLU A 65 -9.60 -2.58 -4.23
CA GLU A 65 -10.57 -3.47 -4.86
C GLU A 65 -11.56 -3.96 -3.79
N SER A 66 -12.84 -3.79 -4.07
CA SER A 66 -13.92 -4.08 -3.13
C SER A 66 -14.58 -5.44 -3.39
N ALA A 67 -14.44 -6.00 -4.59
CA ALA A 67 -15.00 -7.31 -4.94
C ALA A 67 -14.04 -8.48 -4.65
N SER A 68 -12.79 -8.19 -4.30
CA SER A 68 -11.75 -9.20 -4.02
C SER A 68 -10.84 -8.75 -2.88
N PHE A 69 -10.07 -9.69 -2.34
CA PHE A 69 -9.15 -9.48 -1.24
C PHE A 69 -7.87 -10.29 -1.44
N LEU A 70 -6.85 -10.03 -0.64
CA LEU A 70 -5.67 -10.87 -0.55
C LEU A 70 -5.85 -11.87 0.59
N GLU A 71 -5.59 -13.14 0.31
CA GLU A 71 -5.58 -14.24 1.27
C GLU A 71 -4.20 -14.87 1.34
N CYS A 72 -3.71 -15.11 2.54
CA CYS A 72 -2.44 -15.80 2.73
C CYS A 72 -2.63 -17.32 2.54
N GLN A 73 -2.12 -17.86 1.44
CA GLN A 73 -2.17 -19.28 1.14
C GLN A 73 -0.76 -19.82 0.95
N ASN A 74 -0.38 -20.81 1.77
CA ASN A 74 0.94 -21.45 1.73
C ASN A 74 2.10 -20.45 1.84
N GLY A 75 1.96 -19.44 2.71
CA GLY A 75 2.99 -18.42 2.93
C GLY A 75 3.10 -17.38 1.82
N THR A 76 2.13 -17.32 0.91
CA THR A 76 2.09 -16.33 -0.18
C THR A 76 0.71 -15.67 -0.29
N TRP A 77 0.69 -14.36 -0.49
CA TRP A 77 -0.53 -13.60 -0.77
C TRP A 77 -1.08 -13.95 -2.15
N LYS A 78 -2.33 -14.40 -2.19
CA LYS A 78 -3.08 -14.63 -3.42
C LYS A 78 -4.34 -13.77 -3.44
N GLN A 79 -4.76 -13.35 -4.63
CA GLN A 79 -6.04 -12.67 -4.78
C GLN A 79 -7.17 -13.70 -4.76
N ALA A 80 -8.20 -13.45 -3.96
CA ALA A 80 -9.42 -14.25 -3.87
C ALA A 80 -10.64 -13.34 -4.04
N GLU A 81 -11.68 -13.83 -4.71
CA GLU A 81 -12.92 -13.08 -4.91
C GLU A 81 -13.87 -13.27 -3.75
N CYS A 82 -14.64 -12.23 -3.44
CA CYS A 82 -15.74 -12.38 -2.52
C CYS A 82 -16.87 -13.24 -3.13
N PRO A 83 -17.54 -14.09 -2.34
CA PRO A 83 -18.60 -14.93 -2.85
C PRO A 83 -19.78 -14.09 -3.34
N MET A 84 -20.56 -14.64 -4.27
CA MET A 84 -21.66 -13.94 -4.94
C MET A 84 -22.72 -13.36 -3.99
N SER A 85 -22.89 -13.96 -2.81
CA SER A 85 -23.79 -13.50 -1.74
C SER A 85 -23.25 -12.31 -0.94
N GLU A 86 -21.94 -12.04 -1.01
CA GLU A 86 -21.23 -11.08 -0.16
C GLU A 86 -20.25 -10.26 -1.01
N ARG A 87 -20.75 -9.55 -2.03
CA ARG A 87 -19.96 -8.91 -3.09
C ARG A 87 -19.02 -7.77 -2.66
N HIS A 88 -18.83 -7.56 -1.35
CA HIS A 88 -18.05 -6.43 -0.84
C HIS A 88 -17.14 -6.85 0.31
N PHE A 89 -15.83 -6.72 0.12
CA PHE A 89 -14.82 -6.91 1.16
C PHE A 89 -14.76 -5.68 2.07
N SER A 90 -15.14 -5.86 3.32
CA SER A 90 -15.14 -4.79 4.33
C SER A 90 -13.76 -4.63 4.96
N LEU A 91 -13.22 -3.41 4.90
CA LEU A 91 -11.97 -3.04 5.57
C LEU A 91 -12.07 -3.05 7.09
N ALA A 92 -13.29 -2.87 7.63
CA ALA A 92 -13.53 -2.84 9.07
C ALA A 92 -13.50 -4.23 9.70
N THR A 93 -13.99 -5.24 8.97
CA THR A 93 -14.12 -6.62 9.49
C THR A 93 -13.15 -7.61 8.81
N LEU A 94 -12.39 -7.15 7.81
CA LEU A 94 -11.50 -7.94 6.97
C LEU A 94 -12.18 -9.21 6.42
N ASN A 95 -13.45 -9.06 6.01
CA ASN A 95 -14.26 -10.15 5.49
C ASN A 95 -15.22 -9.65 4.41
N CYS A 96 -15.67 -10.59 3.57
CA CYS A 96 -16.75 -10.34 2.63
C CYS A 96 -18.05 -10.13 3.38
N THR A 97 -18.84 -9.17 2.90
CA THR A 97 -20.10 -8.76 3.49
C THR A 97 -21.12 -8.50 2.40
N ASP A 98 -22.39 -8.75 2.70
CA ASP A 98 -23.49 -8.31 1.85
C ASP A 98 -23.68 -6.80 2.04
N PRO A 99 -23.46 -5.96 1.00
CA PRO A 99 -23.62 -4.52 1.10
C PRO A 99 -25.06 -4.12 1.49
N SER A 100 -26.06 -4.96 1.21
CA SER A 100 -27.46 -4.73 1.59
C SER A 100 -27.71 -4.89 3.09
N LYS A 101 -26.82 -5.60 3.80
CA LYS A 101 -26.89 -5.84 5.24
C LYS A 101 -26.02 -4.89 6.06
N GLN A 102 -25.21 -4.06 5.40
CA GLN A 102 -24.47 -3.01 6.07
C GLN A 102 -25.46 -1.92 6.51
N LYS A 103 -25.93 -1.98 7.77
CA LYS A 103 -26.68 -0.87 8.38
C LYS A 103 -25.78 0.37 8.34
N LYS A 104 -26.23 1.43 7.64
CA LYS A 104 -25.71 2.78 7.84
C LYS A 104 -25.86 3.12 9.32
N ILE A 105 -24.74 3.23 10.02
CA ILE A 105 -24.67 3.86 11.35
C ILE A 105 -24.50 5.36 11.12
#